data_AF-T0RC04-F1
#
_entry.id   AF-T0RC04-F1
#
_cell.length_a   1.000
_cell.length_b   1.000
_cell.length_c   1.000
_cell.angle_alpha   90.00
_cell.angle_beta   90.00
_cell.angle_gamma   90.00
#
_symmetry.space_group_name_H-M   'P 1'
#
loop_
_entity.id
_entity.type
_entity.pdbx_description
1 polymer ?
#
loop_
_entity_poly.entity_id
_entity_poly.type
_entity_poly.pdbx_seq_one_letter_code
_entity_poly.pdbx_strand_id
1 'polypeptide(L)'
;MVLNSEDVDVRRAEARRARDQERVKKLHDGRLRNIGADIVGVKNQIAEKQQLAQQQADEEEKQFQEQEDLRRYLIRVEAEETLAKRDEAAKLRRDWAMQSQTRNERREADIARSTKDFAAISVDGCNVSSAQKFDGEDRGRHERHRLQAAQNRDWAQLQMQERQARLQAECDDARAYADTMAQVSKLQDEAETEYEREKTKQAFEVRKFNEAMLASQRLNNSRARARTLDMDQSEIQATVSSALVSENPLQAKTDVSGRVRVDHWKGLSPEQAKAVVFSNEAILAAKQAKREKERDAELEESRQQDLLRRQMAQYEYEAEKKRVQQTLEVQQTLKRQADEAKERERRQKDLSQGKIEKGFFNSFGTSFR
;
A
#
# COMPACT_ATOMS: atom_id res chain seq x y z
N MET A 1 165.87 138.48 58.74
CA MET A 1 165.76 139.84 59.31
C MET A 1 166.52 139.85 60.62
N VAL A 2 167.38 140.85 60.75
CA VAL A 2 168.32 141.06 61.85
C VAL A 2 167.57 141.54 63.10
N LEU A 3 168.11 141.24 64.29
CA LEU A 3 167.93 141.97 65.57
C LEU A 3 166.59 141.72 66.27
N ASN A 4 166.49 141.40 67.57
CA ASN A 4 167.33 141.76 68.71
C ASN A 4 167.78 140.52 69.52
N SER A 5 169.08 140.27 69.56
CA SER A 5 169.70 139.13 70.27
C SER A 5 169.67 139.24 71.79
N GLU A 6 169.40 140.42 72.33
CA GLU A 6 169.29 140.60 73.79
C GLU A 6 167.99 140.00 74.36
N ASP A 7 167.02 139.62 73.51
CA ASP A 7 165.71 139.13 73.96
C ASP A 7 165.60 137.59 73.97
N VAL A 8 166.45 136.89 73.19
CA VAL A 8 166.41 135.42 73.07
C VAL A 8 167.12 134.73 74.22
N ASP A 9 168.24 135.30 74.70
CA ASP A 9 168.99 134.72 75.82
C ASP A 9 168.26 134.93 77.15
N VAL A 10 167.52 136.03 77.30
CA VAL A 10 166.66 136.28 78.46
C VAL A 10 165.51 135.27 78.49
N ARG A 11 164.81 135.02 77.37
CA ARG A 11 163.75 134.00 77.31
C ARG A 11 164.27 132.58 77.51
N ARG A 12 165.47 132.25 77.02
CA ARG A 12 166.06 130.93 77.18
C ARG A 12 166.53 130.70 78.63
N ALA A 13 166.99 131.75 79.31
CA ALA A 13 167.32 131.72 80.73
C ALA A 13 166.07 131.63 81.62
N GLU A 14 165.01 132.36 81.29
CA GLU A 14 163.72 132.27 81.98
C GLU A 14 163.04 130.91 81.76
N ALA A 15 163.11 130.35 80.56
CA ALA A 15 162.62 128.99 80.27
C ALA A 15 163.47 127.89 80.95
N ARG A 16 164.75 128.16 81.27
CA ARG A 16 165.54 127.26 82.14
C ARG A 16 165.15 127.43 83.59
N ARG A 17 165.03 128.65 84.11
CA ARG A 17 164.57 128.89 85.49
C ARG A 17 163.17 128.34 85.73
N ALA A 18 162.25 128.48 84.79
CA ALA A 18 160.91 127.93 84.91
C ALA A 18 160.92 126.39 84.93
N ARG A 19 161.74 125.76 84.07
CA ARG A 19 161.91 124.29 84.07
C ARG A 19 162.61 123.78 85.33
N ASP A 20 163.63 124.48 85.82
CA ASP A 20 164.32 124.12 87.06
C ASP A 20 163.42 124.34 88.28
N GLN A 21 162.60 125.40 88.30
CA GLN A 21 161.60 125.62 89.35
C GLN A 21 160.48 124.58 89.33
N GLU A 22 159.97 124.20 88.16
CA GLU A 22 159.02 123.08 88.04
C GLU A 22 159.66 121.74 88.44
N ARG A 23 160.92 121.54 88.07
CA ARG A 23 161.68 120.34 88.42
C ARG A 23 161.92 120.26 89.92
N VAL A 24 162.26 121.36 90.58
CA VAL A 24 162.38 121.44 92.04
C VAL A 24 161.02 121.20 92.70
N LYS A 25 159.93 121.80 92.21
CA LYS A 25 158.58 121.51 92.73
C LYS A 25 158.20 120.03 92.62
N LYS A 26 158.61 119.35 91.55
CA LYS A 26 158.37 117.92 91.33
C LYS A 26 159.33 117.00 92.12
N LEU A 27 160.56 117.44 92.41
CA LEU A 27 161.58 116.64 93.14
C LEU A 27 161.58 116.85 94.66
N HIS A 28 161.12 118.02 95.14
CA HIS A 28 161.12 118.36 96.57
C HIS A 28 159.86 117.88 97.29
N ASP A 29 158.75 117.69 96.57
CA ASP A 29 157.53 117.07 97.11
C ASP A 29 157.66 115.53 97.09
N GLY A 30 157.85 114.94 98.27
CA GLY A 30 158.06 113.50 98.44
C GLY A 30 156.91 112.62 97.93
N ARG A 31 155.70 113.16 97.78
CA ARG A 31 154.53 112.40 97.30
C ARG A 31 154.51 112.24 95.78
N LEU A 32 154.80 113.32 95.04
CA LEU A 32 154.87 113.29 93.56
C LEU A 32 156.04 112.43 93.05
N ARG A 33 157.09 112.27 93.87
CA ARG A 33 158.25 111.44 93.55
C ARG A 33 158.00 109.93 93.70
N ASN A 34 157.15 109.52 94.65
CA ASN A 34 156.83 108.11 94.87
C ASN A 34 155.60 107.66 94.08
N ILE A 35 154.63 108.55 93.84
CA ILE A 35 153.37 108.22 93.17
C ILE A 35 153.01 109.34 92.18
N GLY A 36 153.70 109.37 91.05
CA GLY A 36 153.33 110.19 89.89
C GLY A 36 152.57 109.34 88.87
N ALA A 37 151.25 109.50 88.77
CA ALA A 37 150.44 108.86 87.74
C ALA A 37 149.65 109.93 86.95
N ASP A 38 149.74 109.88 85.62
CA ASP A 38 148.97 110.75 84.73
C ASP A 38 147.53 110.22 84.60
N ILE A 39 146.66 110.68 85.50
CA ILE A 39 145.25 110.27 85.57
C ILE A 39 144.49 110.62 84.29
N VAL A 40 144.88 111.70 83.59
CA VAL A 40 144.21 112.13 82.36
C VAL A 40 144.59 111.21 81.20
N GLY A 41 145.88 110.88 81.06
CA GLY A 41 146.36 109.91 80.07
C GLY A 41 145.73 108.52 80.26
N VAL A 42 145.63 108.04 81.49
CA VAL A 42 145.00 106.74 81.80
C VAL A 42 143.50 106.75 81.47
N LYS A 43 142.77 107.85 81.72
CA LYS A 43 141.35 107.95 81.34
C LYS A 43 141.15 107.88 79.83
N ASN A 44 142.02 108.54 79.05
CA ASN A 44 141.96 108.46 77.59
C ASN A 44 142.24 107.04 77.09
N GLN A 45 143.22 106.35 77.67
CA GLN A 45 143.50 104.94 77.33
C GLN A 45 142.34 104.00 77.68
N ILE A 46 141.64 104.24 78.81
CA ILE A 46 140.44 103.47 79.15
C ILE A 46 139.32 103.71 78.14
N ALA A 47 139.09 104.98 77.74
CA ALA A 47 138.06 105.32 76.75
C ALA A 47 138.36 104.72 75.37
N GLU A 48 139.61 104.81 74.90
CA GLU A 48 140.05 104.20 73.65
C GLU A 48 139.89 102.67 73.69
N LYS A 49 140.30 102.02 74.79
CA LYS A 49 140.14 100.57 74.95
C LYS A 49 138.68 100.14 75.03
N GLN A 50 137.80 100.96 75.63
CA GLN A 50 136.35 100.71 75.64
C GLN A 50 135.73 100.84 74.25
N GLN A 51 136.13 101.84 73.46
CA GLN A 51 135.68 101.98 72.08
C GLN A 51 136.13 100.81 71.21
N LEU A 52 137.39 100.37 71.37
CA LEU A 52 137.93 99.23 70.62
C LEU A 52 137.22 97.92 71.00
N ALA A 53 136.90 97.73 72.29
CA ALA A 53 136.11 96.59 72.75
C ALA A 53 134.67 96.61 72.22
N GLN A 54 134.04 97.80 72.12
CA GLN A 54 132.71 97.93 71.50
C GLN A 54 132.74 97.61 70.00
N GLN A 55 133.75 98.10 69.27
CA GLN A 55 133.89 97.78 67.84
C GLN A 55 134.10 96.27 67.61
N GLN A 56 134.90 95.62 68.46
CA GLN A 56 135.09 94.17 68.40
C GLN A 56 133.79 93.40 68.69
N ALA A 57 133.02 93.83 69.70
CA ALA A 57 131.73 93.21 70.02
C ALA A 57 130.71 93.38 68.86
N ASP A 58 130.66 94.55 68.24
CA ASP A 58 129.77 94.80 67.09
C ASP A 58 130.18 93.99 65.85
N GLU A 59 131.48 93.79 65.63
CA GLU A 59 132.00 92.93 64.55
C GLU A 59 131.70 91.45 64.82
N GLU A 60 131.89 90.97 66.06
CA GLU A 60 131.53 89.61 66.47
C GLU A 60 130.03 89.35 66.31
N GLU A 61 129.19 90.32 66.69
CA GLU A 61 127.74 90.20 66.54
C GLU A 61 127.31 90.18 65.06
N LYS A 62 127.92 90.99 64.21
CA LYS A 62 127.70 90.92 62.74
C LYS A 62 128.11 89.57 62.17
N GLN A 63 129.28 89.05 62.53
CA GLN A 63 129.74 87.73 62.08
C GLN A 63 128.82 86.61 62.56
N PHE A 64 128.30 86.71 63.80
CA PHE A 64 127.34 85.75 64.33
C PHE A 64 126.01 85.78 63.55
N GLN A 65 125.49 86.97 63.24
CA GLN A 65 124.27 87.10 62.43
C GLN A 65 124.46 86.54 61.01
N GLU A 66 125.60 86.84 60.36
CA GLU A 66 125.91 86.28 59.03
C GLU A 66 126.01 84.74 59.06
N GLN A 67 126.62 84.17 60.09
CA GLN A 67 126.70 82.71 60.26
C GLN A 67 125.32 82.08 60.50
N GLU A 68 124.47 82.71 61.31
CA GLU A 68 123.10 82.23 61.54
C GLU A 68 122.24 82.31 60.28
N ASP A 69 122.37 83.37 59.47
CA ASP A 69 121.67 83.48 58.19
C ASP A 69 122.14 82.42 57.18
N LEU A 70 123.45 82.17 57.09
CA LEU A 70 124.02 81.07 56.30
C LEU A 70 123.50 79.70 56.77
N ARG A 71 123.44 79.48 58.08
CA ARG A 71 122.92 78.23 58.67
C ARG A 71 121.44 78.03 58.33
N ARG A 72 120.62 79.07 58.46
CA ARG A 72 119.20 79.04 58.11
C ARG A 72 118.99 78.76 56.62
N TYR A 73 119.82 79.33 55.76
CA TYR A 73 119.79 79.07 54.32
C TYR A 73 120.13 77.60 54.01
N LEU A 74 121.21 77.06 54.59
CA LEU A 74 121.60 75.67 54.40
C LEU A 74 120.52 74.68 54.85
N ILE A 75 119.91 74.90 56.02
CA ILE A 75 118.79 74.08 56.51
C ILE A 75 117.61 74.10 55.54
N ARG A 76 117.29 75.27 54.95
CA ARG A 76 116.22 75.38 53.97
C ARG A 76 116.53 74.58 52.70
N VAL A 77 117.74 74.70 52.17
CA VAL A 77 118.17 73.96 50.97
C VAL A 77 118.15 72.45 51.23
N GLU A 78 118.65 72.00 52.39
CA GLU A 78 118.60 70.58 52.77
C GLU A 78 117.16 70.08 52.93
N ALA A 79 116.28 70.87 53.53
CA ALA A 79 114.86 70.55 53.63
C ALA A 79 114.19 70.46 52.24
N GLU A 80 114.49 71.37 51.33
CA GLU A 80 113.98 71.34 49.95
C GLU A 80 114.50 70.11 49.18
N GLU A 81 115.80 69.79 49.27
CA GLU A 81 116.37 68.61 48.63
C GLU A 81 115.80 67.30 49.19
N THR A 82 115.62 67.20 50.51
CA THR A 82 115.07 65.99 51.14
C THR A 82 113.60 65.79 50.75
N LEU A 83 112.82 66.87 50.65
CA LEU A 83 111.45 66.83 50.14
C LEU A 83 111.42 66.42 48.66
N ALA A 84 112.26 67.02 47.81
CA ALA A 84 112.35 66.68 46.40
C ALA A 84 112.70 65.20 46.18
N LYS A 85 113.73 64.68 46.87
CA LYS A 85 114.10 63.25 46.82
C LYS A 85 112.99 62.33 47.30
N ARG A 86 112.25 62.73 48.35
CA ARG A 86 111.11 61.96 48.87
C ARG A 86 109.96 61.92 47.87
N ASP A 87 109.67 63.05 47.24
CA ASP A 87 108.59 63.18 46.24
C ASP A 87 108.92 62.39 44.97
N GLU A 88 110.17 62.45 44.49
CA GLU A 88 110.64 61.63 43.38
C GLU A 88 110.55 60.14 43.69
N ALA A 89 111.01 59.70 44.87
CA ALA A 89 110.88 58.31 45.29
C ALA A 89 109.42 57.87 45.44
N ALA A 90 108.53 58.75 45.92
CA ALA A 90 107.10 58.47 45.99
C ALA A 90 106.45 58.39 44.61
N LYS A 91 106.87 59.25 43.68
CA LYS A 91 106.43 59.24 42.28
C LYS A 91 106.85 57.94 41.60
N LEU A 92 108.12 57.55 41.73
CA LEU A 92 108.64 56.32 41.13
C LEU A 92 107.92 55.07 41.68
N ARG A 93 107.65 55.01 43.00
CA ARG A 93 106.84 53.93 43.59
C ARG A 93 105.42 53.89 43.06
N ARG A 94 104.77 55.06 42.89
CA ARG A 94 103.44 55.16 42.27
C ARG A 94 103.45 54.69 40.83
N ASP A 95 104.44 55.12 40.04
CA ASP A 95 104.57 54.75 38.63
C ASP A 95 104.83 53.25 38.49
N TRP A 96 105.71 52.67 39.31
CA TRP A 96 105.96 51.23 39.36
C TRP A 96 104.71 50.44 39.77
N ALA A 97 103.97 50.91 40.78
CA ALA A 97 102.72 50.28 41.20
C ALA A 97 101.64 50.34 40.10
N MET A 98 101.52 51.48 39.39
CA MET A 98 100.60 51.63 38.26
C MET A 98 100.97 50.71 37.09
N GLN A 99 102.26 50.57 36.79
CA GLN A 99 102.74 49.70 35.70
C GLN A 99 102.63 48.21 36.07
N SER A 100 102.98 47.82 37.30
CA SER A 100 103.03 46.41 37.72
C SER A 100 101.67 45.84 38.12
N GLN A 101 100.65 46.67 38.32
CA GLN A 101 99.31 46.26 38.72
C GLN A 101 98.23 46.67 37.72
N THR A 102 98.51 46.55 36.41
CA THR A 102 97.41 46.68 35.45
C THR A 102 96.45 45.50 35.66
N ARG A 103 95.15 45.82 35.81
CA ARG A 103 94.09 44.83 36.08
C ARG A 103 94.06 43.70 35.03
N ASN A 104 94.53 43.98 33.82
CA ASN A 104 94.48 43.08 32.67
C ASN A 104 95.62 42.05 32.62
N GLU A 105 96.73 42.28 33.33
CA GLU A 105 97.90 41.39 33.35
C GLU A 105 97.85 40.39 34.52
N ARG A 106 96.83 40.47 35.38
CA ARG A 106 96.62 39.50 36.46
C ARG A 106 96.23 38.15 35.84
N ARG A 107 96.68 37.05 36.46
CA ARG A 107 96.30 35.69 36.05
C ARG A 107 94.79 35.44 36.07
N GLU A 108 94.07 36.18 36.91
CA GLU A 108 92.61 36.12 37.08
C GLU A 108 91.86 37.20 36.30
N ALA A 109 92.56 38.00 35.48
CA ALA A 109 91.96 39.08 34.71
C ALA A 109 90.88 38.58 33.75
N ASP A 110 91.05 37.35 33.25
CA ASP A 110 90.09 36.65 32.40
C ASP A 110 88.80 36.26 33.13
N ILE A 111 88.90 35.88 34.40
CA ILE A 111 87.77 35.55 35.28
C ILE A 111 87.07 36.85 35.75
N ALA A 112 87.84 37.92 35.97
CA ALA A 112 87.34 39.23 36.39
C ALA A 112 86.76 40.07 35.23
N ARG A 113 86.75 39.55 34.00
CA ARG A 113 86.03 40.14 32.85
C ARG A 113 84.54 40.10 33.08
N SER A 114 83.82 41.07 32.52
CA SER A 114 82.37 41.10 32.63
C SER A 114 81.78 39.90 31.89
N THR A 115 80.81 39.22 32.51
CA THR A 115 80.04 38.15 31.85
C THR A 115 79.27 38.62 30.61
N LYS A 116 79.25 39.93 30.35
CA LYS A 116 78.66 40.57 29.16
C LYS A 116 79.52 40.39 27.90
N ASP A 117 80.79 40.02 28.03
CA ASP A 117 81.71 39.86 26.89
C ASP A 117 81.69 38.44 26.30
N PHE A 118 80.94 37.51 26.89
CA PHE A 118 80.77 36.16 26.33
C PHE A 118 79.70 36.19 25.22
N ALA A 119 80.01 35.57 24.09
CA ALA A 119 79.01 35.31 23.06
C ALA A 119 77.91 34.38 23.62
N ALA A 120 76.66 34.63 23.20
CA ALA A 120 75.56 33.74 23.55
C ALA A 120 75.87 32.30 23.12
N ILE A 121 75.58 31.34 23.98
CA ILE A 121 75.81 29.92 23.71
C ILE A 121 75.00 29.52 22.47
N SER A 122 75.68 29.03 21.44
CA SER A 122 75.04 28.47 20.25
C SER A 122 74.55 27.06 20.55
N VAL A 123 73.31 26.94 21.03
CA VAL A 123 72.67 25.67 21.44
C VAL A 123 72.73 24.59 20.34
N ASP A 124 72.60 24.98 19.07
CA ASP A 124 72.62 24.03 17.94
C ASP A 124 74.03 23.49 17.62
N GLY A 125 75.10 24.14 18.12
CA GLY A 125 76.49 23.68 18.00
C GLY A 125 77.00 22.90 19.21
N CYS A 126 76.18 22.78 20.25
CA CYS A 126 76.51 22.07 21.48
C CYS A 126 76.36 20.54 21.29
N ASN A 127 77.32 19.77 21.80
CA ASN A 127 77.24 18.32 21.81
C ASN A 127 76.35 17.81 22.96
N VAL A 128 76.00 16.52 22.93
CA VAL A 128 75.13 15.88 23.94
C VAL A 128 75.72 15.99 25.36
N SER A 129 77.04 15.92 25.51
CA SER A 129 77.72 16.00 26.81
C SER A 129 77.60 17.36 27.50
N SER A 130 77.40 18.44 26.74
CA SER A 130 77.26 19.79 27.28
C SER A 130 75.90 20.06 27.95
N ALA A 131 74.92 19.16 27.77
CA ALA A 131 73.56 19.25 28.31
C ALA A 131 72.84 20.59 28.01
N GLN A 132 73.21 21.29 26.94
CA GLN A 132 72.57 22.54 26.51
C GLN A 132 71.38 22.30 25.55
N LYS A 133 71.29 21.11 24.94
CA LYS A 133 70.23 20.72 23.99
C LYS A 133 69.65 19.37 24.38
N PHE A 134 68.33 19.28 24.44
CA PHE A 134 67.60 18.05 24.72
C PHE A 134 66.63 17.74 23.57
N ASP A 135 66.74 16.55 22.99
CA ASP A 135 65.88 16.16 21.86
C ASP A 135 64.38 16.04 22.24
N GLY A 136 64.07 15.94 23.54
CA GLY A 136 62.69 15.90 24.05
C GLY A 136 61.98 17.25 24.12
N GLU A 137 62.69 18.38 23.97
CA GLU A 137 62.10 19.73 24.06
C GLU A 137 61.13 20.04 22.91
N ASP A 138 61.34 19.40 21.75
CA ASP A 138 60.53 19.57 20.53
C ASP A 138 60.16 21.03 20.21
N ARG A 139 61.13 21.75 19.65
CA ARG A 139 60.97 23.13 19.18
C ARG A 139 59.86 23.27 18.11
N GLY A 140 59.52 22.17 17.42
CA GLY A 140 58.52 22.12 16.36
C GLY A 140 57.11 21.73 16.82
N ARG A 141 56.87 21.58 18.13
CA ARG A 141 55.59 21.10 18.69
C ARG A 141 54.37 21.83 18.13
N HIS A 142 54.42 23.15 18.03
CA HIS A 142 53.29 23.96 17.56
C HIS A 142 53.01 23.74 16.07
N GLU A 143 54.05 23.64 15.24
CA GLU A 143 53.91 23.36 13.81
C GLU A 143 53.38 21.95 13.58
N ARG A 144 53.91 20.95 14.30
CA ARG A 144 53.41 19.57 14.23
C ARG A 144 51.93 19.49 14.61
N HIS A 145 51.52 20.11 15.72
CA HIS A 145 50.11 20.15 16.10
C HIS A 145 49.24 20.85 15.07
N ARG A 146 49.72 21.95 14.46
CA ARG A 146 49.01 22.64 13.39
C ARG A 146 48.80 21.73 12.17
N LEU A 147 49.83 21.00 11.74
CA LEU A 147 49.75 20.07 10.62
C LEU A 147 48.83 18.88 10.93
N GLN A 148 48.92 18.29 12.12
CA GLN A 148 48.03 17.22 12.56
C GLN A 148 46.56 17.69 12.62
N ALA A 149 46.31 18.90 13.13
CA ALA A 149 44.97 19.47 13.15
C ALA A 149 44.43 19.73 11.74
N ALA A 150 45.27 20.19 10.81
CA ALA A 150 44.90 20.36 9.42
C ALA A 150 44.56 19.00 8.76
N GLN A 151 45.40 17.99 8.95
CA GLN A 151 45.14 16.62 8.44
C GLN A 151 43.84 16.05 8.99
N ASN A 152 43.61 16.16 10.30
CA ASN A 152 42.37 15.68 10.92
C ASN A 152 41.14 16.41 10.39
N ARG A 153 41.25 17.73 10.16
CA ARG A 153 40.17 18.52 9.56
C ARG A 153 39.87 18.04 8.15
N ASP A 154 40.90 17.85 7.33
CA ASP A 154 40.74 17.45 5.93
C ASP A 154 40.18 16.01 5.83
N TRP A 155 40.63 15.09 6.69
CA TRP A 155 40.04 13.75 6.80
C TRP A 155 38.58 13.78 7.24
N ALA A 156 38.23 14.58 8.25
CA ALA A 156 36.86 14.73 8.69
C ALA A 156 35.97 15.30 7.57
N GLN A 157 36.47 16.28 6.80
CA GLN A 157 35.76 16.84 5.66
C GLN A 157 35.54 15.80 4.56
N LEU A 158 36.57 15.03 4.20
CA LEU A 158 36.44 13.95 3.21
C LEU A 158 35.42 12.89 3.66
N GLN A 159 35.48 12.47 4.92
CA GLN A 159 34.53 11.49 5.46
C GLN A 159 33.09 12.02 5.48
N MET A 160 32.89 13.31 5.79
CA MET A 160 31.58 13.94 5.72
C MET A 160 31.06 13.99 4.28
N GLN A 161 31.91 14.36 3.32
CA GLN A 161 31.54 14.40 1.90
C GLN A 161 31.20 13.00 1.38
N GLU A 162 32.00 11.98 1.69
CA GLU A 162 31.73 10.59 1.30
C GLU A 162 30.40 10.10 1.89
N ARG A 163 30.16 10.37 3.19
CA ARG A 163 28.89 10.03 3.84
C ARG A 163 27.71 10.74 3.18
N GLN A 164 27.84 12.01 2.86
CA GLN A 164 26.79 12.77 2.19
C GLN A 164 26.53 12.23 0.78
N ALA A 165 27.56 11.93 0.01
CA ALA A 165 27.44 11.34 -1.32
C ALA A 165 26.76 9.96 -1.26
N ARG A 166 27.11 9.12 -0.26
CA ARG A 166 26.43 7.83 -0.05
C ARG A 166 24.96 8.00 0.29
N LEU A 167 24.63 8.93 1.18
CA LEU A 167 23.23 9.21 1.54
C LEU A 167 22.43 9.73 0.34
N GLN A 168 23.04 10.54 -0.52
CA GLN A 168 22.41 11.01 -1.75
C GLN A 168 22.16 9.86 -2.73
N ALA A 169 23.15 8.99 -2.94
CA ALA A 169 22.98 7.79 -3.77
C ALA A 169 21.88 6.87 -3.23
N GLU A 170 21.84 6.61 -1.92
CA GLU A 170 20.77 5.82 -1.28
C GLU A 170 19.39 6.48 -1.47
N CYS A 171 19.29 7.80 -1.37
CA CYS A 171 18.06 8.53 -1.62
C CYS A 171 17.61 8.45 -3.08
N ASP A 172 18.54 8.55 -4.02
CA ASP A 172 18.25 8.47 -5.45
C ASP A 172 17.86 7.04 -5.87
N ASP A 173 18.53 6.02 -5.31
CA ASP A 173 18.15 4.61 -5.48
C ASP A 173 16.74 4.34 -4.90
N ALA A 174 16.44 4.88 -3.71
CA ALA A 174 15.12 4.75 -3.10
C ALA A 174 14.02 5.44 -3.93
N ARG A 175 14.31 6.61 -4.53
CA ARG A 175 13.40 7.29 -5.45
C ARG A 175 13.20 6.49 -6.73
N ALA A 176 14.27 6.02 -7.35
CA ALA A 176 14.19 5.20 -8.56
C ALA A 176 13.36 3.93 -8.29
N TYR A 177 13.59 3.27 -7.15
CA TYR A 177 12.78 2.13 -6.72
C TYR A 177 11.30 2.51 -6.54
N ALA A 178 11.01 3.61 -5.84
CA ALA A 178 9.64 4.08 -5.65
C ALA A 178 8.94 4.38 -7.00
N ASP A 179 9.63 5.02 -7.94
CA ASP A 179 9.12 5.28 -9.28
C ASP A 179 8.85 3.99 -10.05
N THR A 180 9.75 2.99 -9.96
CA THR A 180 9.51 1.68 -10.60
C THR A 180 8.30 0.97 -9.98
N MET A 181 8.13 1.03 -8.65
CA MET A 181 6.97 0.43 -7.97
C MET A 181 5.67 1.13 -8.35
N ALA A 182 5.68 2.46 -8.48
CA ALA A 182 4.53 3.22 -8.95
C ALA A 182 4.15 2.83 -10.39
N GLN A 183 5.13 2.63 -11.27
CA GLN A 183 4.90 2.15 -12.63
C GLN A 183 4.32 0.73 -12.65
N VAL A 184 4.87 -0.18 -11.84
CA VAL A 184 4.35 -1.56 -11.71
C VAL A 184 2.90 -1.53 -11.21
N SER A 185 2.58 -0.73 -10.20
CA SER A 185 1.21 -0.57 -9.71
C SER A 185 0.26 -0.07 -10.81
N LYS A 186 0.69 0.93 -11.59
CA LYS A 186 -0.11 1.45 -12.71
C LYS A 186 -0.38 0.39 -13.77
N LEU A 187 0.63 -0.42 -14.11
CA LEU A 187 0.48 -1.52 -15.06
C LEU A 187 -0.45 -2.62 -14.53
N GLN A 188 -0.41 -2.90 -13.23
CA GLN A 188 -1.34 -3.85 -12.59
C GLN A 188 -2.78 -3.32 -12.66
N ASP A 189 -3.00 -2.06 -12.32
CA ASP A 189 -4.32 -1.43 -12.40
C ASP A 189 -4.85 -1.44 -13.85
N GLU A 190 -4.00 -1.10 -14.83
CA GLU A 190 -4.35 -1.15 -16.25
C GLU A 190 -4.75 -2.58 -16.66
N ALA A 191 -3.95 -3.59 -16.32
CA ALA A 191 -4.23 -4.99 -16.62
C ALA A 191 -5.54 -5.48 -15.96
N GLU A 192 -5.82 -5.08 -14.72
CA GLU A 192 -7.06 -5.42 -14.03
C GLU A 192 -8.28 -4.77 -14.71
N THR A 193 -8.18 -3.49 -15.08
CA THR A 193 -9.27 -2.80 -15.77
C THR A 193 -9.53 -3.38 -17.17
N GLU A 194 -8.49 -3.77 -17.90
CA GLU A 194 -8.62 -4.46 -19.18
C GLU A 194 -9.24 -5.84 -19.01
N TYR A 195 -8.81 -6.61 -18.00
CA TYR A 195 -9.37 -7.91 -17.70
C TYR A 195 -10.88 -7.83 -17.38
N GLU A 196 -11.30 -6.89 -16.52
CA GLU A 196 -12.72 -6.70 -16.22
C GLU A 196 -13.52 -6.20 -17.43
N ARG A 197 -12.92 -5.37 -18.30
CA ARG A 197 -13.54 -4.99 -19.60
C ARG A 197 -13.74 -6.20 -20.51
N GLU A 198 -12.76 -7.07 -20.64
CA GLU A 198 -12.88 -8.27 -21.48
C GLU A 198 -13.88 -9.27 -20.90
N LYS A 199 -13.85 -9.48 -19.59
CA LYS A 199 -14.82 -10.33 -18.88
C LYS A 199 -16.25 -9.82 -19.03
N THR A 200 -16.48 -8.52 -18.92
CA THR A 200 -17.81 -7.92 -19.14
C THR A 200 -18.26 -8.03 -20.59
N LYS A 201 -17.36 -7.82 -21.57
CA LYS A 201 -17.65 -8.08 -22.99
C LYS A 201 -18.04 -9.55 -23.24
N GLN A 202 -17.26 -10.50 -22.75
CA GLN A 202 -17.55 -11.93 -22.90
C GLN A 202 -18.90 -12.30 -22.26
N ALA A 203 -19.18 -11.81 -21.06
CA ALA A 203 -20.46 -12.03 -20.40
C ALA A 203 -21.64 -11.45 -21.22
N PHE A 204 -21.45 -10.27 -21.82
CA PHE A 204 -22.44 -9.67 -22.70
C PHE A 204 -22.67 -10.49 -23.98
N GLU A 205 -21.60 -10.98 -24.61
CA GLU A 205 -21.70 -11.84 -25.80
C GLU A 205 -22.41 -13.17 -25.51
N VAL A 206 -22.06 -13.83 -24.40
CA VAL A 206 -22.73 -15.06 -23.94
C VAL A 206 -24.20 -14.80 -23.69
N ARG A 207 -24.55 -13.68 -23.02
CA ARG A 207 -25.94 -13.29 -22.80
C ARG A 207 -26.69 -13.10 -24.12
N LYS A 208 -26.11 -12.36 -25.07
CA LYS A 208 -26.71 -12.12 -26.39
C LYS A 208 -26.91 -13.43 -27.16
N PHE A 209 -25.94 -14.34 -27.10
CA PHE A 209 -26.05 -15.66 -27.70
C PHE A 209 -27.18 -16.49 -27.07
N ASN A 210 -27.28 -16.50 -25.73
CA ASN A 210 -28.34 -17.21 -25.01
C ASN A 210 -29.73 -16.63 -25.32
N GLU A 211 -29.86 -15.30 -25.41
CA GLU A 211 -31.10 -14.64 -25.82
C GLU A 211 -31.51 -15.05 -27.25
N ALA A 212 -30.57 -15.07 -28.19
CA ALA A 212 -30.82 -15.52 -29.56
C ALA A 212 -31.19 -17.01 -29.63
N MET A 213 -30.51 -17.85 -28.87
CA MET A 213 -30.79 -19.29 -28.77
C MET A 213 -32.20 -19.54 -28.21
N LEU A 214 -32.58 -18.82 -27.15
CA LEU A 214 -33.92 -18.90 -26.57
C LEU A 214 -35.00 -18.45 -27.55
N ALA A 215 -34.76 -17.37 -28.30
CA ALA A 215 -35.69 -16.90 -29.34
C ALA A 215 -35.87 -17.95 -30.44
N SER A 216 -34.76 -18.56 -30.91
CA SER A 216 -34.81 -19.65 -31.89
C SER A 216 -35.56 -20.87 -31.36
N GLN A 217 -35.34 -21.24 -30.09
CA GLN A 217 -36.03 -22.36 -29.46
C GLN A 217 -37.54 -22.10 -29.36
N ARG A 218 -37.95 -20.89 -28.96
CA ARG A 218 -39.36 -20.49 -28.92
C ARG A 218 -40.02 -20.57 -30.30
N LEU A 219 -39.34 -20.08 -31.33
CA LEU A 219 -39.84 -20.16 -32.71
C LEU A 219 -39.99 -21.61 -33.16
N ASN A 220 -38.99 -22.46 -32.90
CA ASN A 220 -39.03 -23.87 -33.25
C ASN A 220 -40.15 -24.61 -32.51
N ASN A 221 -40.33 -24.35 -31.22
CA ASN A 221 -41.43 -24.95 -30.44
C ASN A 221 -42.79 -24.49 -30.95
N SER A 222 -42.95 -23.21 -31.29
CA SER A 222 -44.17 -22.69 -31.89
C SER A 222 -44.47 -23.35 -33.23
N ARG A 223 -43.46 -23.51 -34.10
CA ARG A 223 -43.59 -24.23 -35.38
C ARG A 223 -43.93 -25.70 -35.19
N ALA A 224 -43.29 -26.37 -34.23
CA ALA A 224 -43.57 -27.76 -33.90
C ALA A 224 -45.03 -27.90 -33.44
N ARG A 225 -45.49 -27.02 -32.55
CA ARG A 225 -46.88 -26.99 -32.08
C ARG A 225 -47.88 -26.69 -33.21
N ALA A 226 -47.54 -25.78 -34.12
CA ALA A 226 -48.38 -25.53 -35.28
C ALA A 226 -48.48 -26.75 -36.20
N ARG A 227 -47.37 -27.46 -36.42
CA ARG A 227 -47.35 -28.72 -37.18
C ARG A 227 -48.16 -29.82 -36.51
N THR A 228 -48.04 -29.99 -35.19
CA THR A 228 -48.84 -31.00 -34.49
C THR A 228 -50.32 -30.67 -34.60
N LEU A 229 -50.73 -29.41 -34.42
CA LEU A 229 -52.12 -29.00 -34.58
C LEU A 229 -52.65 -29.24 -36.01
N ASP A 230 -51.83 -28.96 -37.03
CA ASP A 230 -52.18 -29.21 -38.43
C ASP A 230 -52.31 -30.72 -38.73
N MET A 231 -51.41 -31.53 -38.17
CA MET A 231 -51.49 -33.00 -38.25
C MET A 231 -52.73 -33.53 -37.53
N ASP A 232 -53.00 -33.07 -36.30
CA ASP A 232 -54.16 -33.45 -35.51
C ASP A 232 -55.45 -33.07 -36.25
N GLN A 233 -55.52 -31.87 -36.82
CA GLN A 233 -56.66 -31.43 -37.62
C GLN A 233 -56.84 -32.28 -38.87
N SER A 234 -55.75 -32.61 -39.57
CA SER A 234 -55.78 -33.48 -40.74
C SER A 234 -56.24 -34.90 -40.38
N GLU A 235 -55.78 -35.43 -39.24
CA GLU A 235 -56.21 -36.73 -38.72
C GLU A 235 -57.70 -36.74 -38.36
N ILE A 236 -58.19 -35.69 -37.67
CA ILE A 236 -59.61 -35.54 -37.36
C ILE A 236 -60.44 -35.51 -38.64
N GLN A 237 -60.04 -34.72 -39.64
CA GLN A 237 -60.76 -34.62 -40.91
C GLN A 237 -60.75 -35.96 -41.67
N ALA A 238 -59.61 -36.64 -41.73
CA ALA A 238 -59.50 -37.95 -42.36
C ALA A 238 -60.34 -39.01 -41.63
N THR A 239 -60.39 -38.96 -40.29
CA THR A 239 -61.16 -39.89 -39.47
C THR A 239 -62.66 -39.66 -39.61
N VAL A 240 -63.11 -38.39 -39.58
CA VAL A 240 -64.54 -38.04 -39.74
C VAL A 240 -65.03 -38.36 -41.15
N SER A 241 -64.21 -38.12 -42.18
CA SER A 241 -64.54 -38.46 -43.57
C SER A 241 -64.31 -39.94 -43.92
N SER A 242 -63.70 -40.71 -43.01
CA SER A 242 -63.49 -42.13 -43.20
C SER A 242 -64.83 -42.83 -43.30
N ALA A 243 -64.92 -43.72 -44.30
CA ALA A 243 -66.11 -44.50 -44.57
C ALA A 243 -66.52 -45.42 -43.39
N LEU A 244 -65.59 -45.70 -42.47
CA LEU A 244 -65.89 -46.44 -41.23
C LEU A 244 -66.76 -45.60 -40.28
N VAL A 245 -66.34 -44.36 -39.96
CA VAL A 245 -67.04 -43.48 -39.00
C VAL A 245 -68.31 -42.89 -39.60
N SER A 246 -68.29 -42.52 -40.88
CA SER A 246 -69.47 -41.99 -41.58
C SER A 246 -70.49 -43.08 -41.94
N GLU A 247 -70.21 -44.33 -41.56
CA GLU A 247 -70.97 -45.53 -41.90
C GLU A 247 -71.43 -45.61 -43.37
N ASN A 248 -70.56 -45.22 -44.31
CA ASN A 248 -70.96 -45.03 -45.71
C ASN A 248 -71.53 -46.34 -46.33
N PRO A 249 -72.80 -46.37 -46.79
CA PRO A 249 -73.43 -47.58 -47.34
C PRO A 249 -72.80 -48.03 -48.66
N LEU A 250 -72.04 -47.17 -49.34
CA LEU A 250 -71.34 -47.50 -50.58
C LEU A 250 -70.22 -48.54 -50.37
N GLN A 251 -69.74 -48.74 -49.14
CA GLN A 251 -68.73 -49.77 -48.85
C GLN A 251 -69.23 -51.20 -49.12
N ALA A 252 -70.54 -51.41 -49.07
CA ALA A 252 -71.16 -52.70 -49.35
C ALA A 252 -71.32 -52.99 -50.85
N LYS A 253 -71.20 -51.95 -51.70
CA LYS A 253 -71.38 -52.07 -53.15
C LYS A 253 -70.22 -52.86 -53.75
N THR A 254 -70.54 -53.82 -54.59
CA THR A 254 -69.56 -54.52 -55.43
C THR A 254 -69.74 -54.09 -56.88
N ASP A 255 -68.71 -54.28 -57.72
CA ASP A 255 -68.79 -53.97 -59.15
C ASP A 255 -69.81 -54.84 -59.89
N VAL A 256 -70.14 -56.01 -59.32
CA VAL A 256 -71.14 -56.93 -59.87
C VAL A 256 -72.55 -56.51 -59.43
N SER A 257 -73.38 -56.13 -60.40
CA SER A 257 -74.77 -55.75 -60.17
C SER A 257 -75.55 -56.85 -59.43
N GLY A 258 -76.31 -56.45 -58.40
CA GLY A 258 -77.11 -57.37 -57.57
C GLY A 258 -76.34 -58.13 -56.49
N ARG A 259 -75.00 -58.00 -56.41
CA ARG A 259 -74.20 -58.56 -55.32
C ARG A 259 -73.72 -57.48 -54.35
N VAL A 260 -73.69 -57.84 -53.08
CA VAL A 260 -73.28 -56.99 -51.97
C VAL A 260 -72.17 -57.69 -51.20
N ARG A 261 -71.19 -56.92 -50.70
CA ARG A 261 -70.15 -57.43 -49.82
C ARG A 261 -70.78 -57.81 -48.47
N VAL A 262 -70.72 -59.09 -48.13
CA VAL A 262 -71.45 -59.65 -46.97
C VAL A 262 -70.98 -59.04 -45.64
N ASP A 263 -69.68 -58.79 -45.51
CA ASP A 263 -69.03 -58.23 -44.33
C ASP A 263 -69.36 -56.74 -44.09
N HIS A 264 -69.73 -55.99 -45.14
CA HIS A 264 -70.05 -54.55 -45.04
C HIS A 264 -71.54 -54.27 -45.26
N TRP A 265 -72.38 -55.30 -45.27
CA TRP A 265 -73.82 -55.12 -45.45
C TRP A 265 -74.47 -54.54 -44.18
N LYS A 266 -75.09 -53.36 -44.31
CA LYS A 266 -75.71 -52.60 -43.20
C LYS A 266 -77.24 -52.50 -43.31
N GLY A 267 -77.87 -53.46 -44.00
CA GLY A 267 -79.31 -53.48 -44.21
C GLY A 267 -79.77 -52.92 -45.56
N LEU A 268 -81.07 -52.63 -45.67
CA LEU A 268 -81.69 -52.14 -46.91
C LEU A 268 -81.51 -50.64 -47.06
N SER A 269 -81.32 -50.19 -48.31
CA SER A 269 -81.40 -48.76 -48.62
C SER A 269 -82.78 -48.21 -48.22
N PRO A 270 -82.90 -46.94 -47.78
CA PRO A 270 -84.20 -46.32 -47.50
C PRO A 270 -85.19 -46.45 -48.67
N GLU A 271 -84.70 -46.40 -49.90
CA GLU A 271 -85.51 -46.57 -51.11
C GLU A 271 -86.02 -48.01 -51.27
N GLN A 272 -85.17 -49.00 -50.99
CA GLN A 272 -85.54 -50.42 -51.02
C GLN A 272 -86.52 -50.76 -49.90
N ALA A 273 -86.30 -50.23 -48.69
CA ALA A 273 -87.20 -50.39 -47.56
C ALA A 273 -88.59 -49.80 -47.88
N LYS A 274 -88.65 -48.62 -48.51
CA LYS A 274 -89.90 -48.03 -49.01
C LYS A 274 -90.56 -48.92 -50.07
N ALA A 275 -89.81 -49.46 -51.03
CA ALA A 275 -90.35 -50.36 -52.03
C ALA A 275 -90.97 -51.64 -51.42
N VAL A 276 -90.35 -52.19 -50.36
CA VAL A 276 -90.91 -53.32 -49.62
C VAL A 276 -92.23 -52.92 -48.94
N VAL A 277 -92.28 -51.76 -48.27
CA VAL A 277 -93.52 -51.27 -47.66
C VAL A 277 -94.64 -51.12 -48.70
N PHE A 278 -94.37 -50.49 -49.85
CA PHE A 278 -95.33 -50.37 -50.94
C PHE A 278 -95.78 -51.74 -51.49
N SER A 279 -94.85 -52.69 -51.61
CA SER A 279 -95.20 -54.05 -52.06
C SER A 279 -96.09 -54.78 -51.03
N ASN A 280 -95.85 -54.59 -49.74
CA ASN A 280 -96.67 -55.16 -48.67
C ASN A 280 -98.08 -54.57 -48.67
N GLU A 281 -98.20 -53.26 -48.87
CA GLU A 281 -99.50 -52.60 -49.03
C GLU A 281 -100.26 -53.17 -50.23
N ALA A 282 -99.59 -53.38 -51.36
CA ALA A 282 -100.19 -54.01 -52.54
C ALA A 282 -100.63 -55.45 -52.27
N ILE A 283 -99.84 -56.25 -51.54
CA ILE A 283 -100.20 -57.62 -51.15
C ILE A 283 -101.42 -57.63 -50.22
N LEU A 284 -101.48 -56.71 -49.26
CA LEU A 284 -102.63 -56.58 -48.34
C LEU A 284 -103.90 -56.22 -49.10
N ALA A 285 -103.84 -55.26 -50.03
CA ALA A 285 -104.96 -54.90 -50.89
C ALA A 285 -105.43 -56.08 -51.75
N ALA A 286 -104.50 -56.84 -52.35
CA ALA A 286 -104.84 -58.04 -53.11
C ALA A 286 -105.48 -59.13 -52.25
N LYS A 287 -105.03 -59.31 -51.01
CA LYS A 287 -105.60 -60.27 -50.06
C LYS A 287 -107.01 -59.86 -49.59
N GLN A 288 -107.24 -58.56 -49.39
CA GLN A 288 -108.58 -58.03 -49.09
C GLN A 288 -109.53 -58.29 -50.26
N ALA A 289 -109.13 -57.96 -51.49
CA ALA A 289 -109.93 -58.22 -52.69
C ALA A 289 -110.22 -59.72 -52.90
N LYS A 290 -109.27 -60.62 -52.57
CA LYS A 290 -109.52 -62.08 -52.61
C LYS A 290 -110.55 -62.52 -51.57
N ARG A 291 -110.46 -62.01 -50.33
CA ARG A 291 -111.44 -62.31 -49.27
C ARG A 291 -112.84 -61.82 -49.62
N GLU A 292 -112.97 -60.66 -50.25
CA GLU A 292 -114.27 -60.15 -50.72
C GLU A 292 -114.87 -61.07 -51.78
N LYS A 293 -114.07 -61.50 -52.77
CA LYS A 293 -114.51 -62.46 -53.78
C LYS A 293 -114.90 -63.83 -53.19
N GLU A 294 -114.14 -64.34 -52.22
CA GLU A 294 -114.47 -65.59 -51.53
C GLU A 294 -115.79 -65.46 -50.76
N ARG A 295 -116.00 -64.34 -50.07
CA ARG A 295 -117.26 -64.06 -49.33
C ARG A 295 -118.45 -63.95 -50.28
N ASP A 296 -118.29 -63.30 -51.43
CA ASP A 296 -119.35 -63.17 -52.42
C ASP A 296 -119.67 -64.53 -53.07
N ALA A 297 -118.65 -65.36 -53.32
CA ALA A 297 -118.84 -66.74 -53.80
C ALA A 297 -119.53 -67.63 -52.76
N GLU A 298 -119.20 -67.51 -51.48
CA GLU A 298 -119.86 -68.24 -50.38
C GLU A 298 -121.32 -67.82 -50.22
N LEU A 299 -121.63 -66.53 -50.40
CA LEU A 299 -123.01 -66.01 -50.45
C LEU A 299 -123.79 -66.57 -51.65
N GLU A 300 -123.16 -66.66 -52.82
CA GLU A 300 -123.77 -67.27 -54.01
C GLU A 300 -124.01 -68.77 -53.81
N GLU A 301 -123.05 -69.50 -53.24
CA GLU A 301 -123.18 -70.93 -52.94
C GLU A 301 -124.28 -71.17 -51.90
N SER A 302 -124.34 -70.35 -50.84
CA SER A 302 -125.43 -70.40 -49.84
C SER A 302 -126.79 -70.15 -50.48
N ARG A 303 -126.92 -69.16 -51.38
CA ARG A 303 -128.16 -68.91 -52.13
C ARG A 303 -128.55 -70.11 -53.01
N GLN A 304 -127.58 -70.75 -53.67
CA GLN A 304 -127.82 -71.94 -54.47
C GLN A 304 -128.26 -73.12 -53.61
N GLN A 305 -127.61 -73.35 -52.46
CA GLN A 305 -127.99 -74.40 -51.51
C GLN A 305 -129.41 -74.18 -50.95
N ASP A 306 -129.78 -72.95 -50.62
CA ASP A 306 -131.13 -72.60 -50.15
C ASP A 306 -132.19 -72.82 -51.23
N LEU A 307 -131.89 -72.46 -52.48
CA LEU A 307 -132.78 -72.73 -53.62
C LEU A 307 -132.98 -74.24 -53.80
N LEU A 308 -131.89 -75.02 -53.71
CA LEU A 308 -131.92 -76.47 -53.85
C LEU A 308 -132.71 -77.12 -52.70
N ARG A 309 -132.53 -76.65 -51.46
CA ARG A 309 -133.36 -77.08 -50.30
C ARG A 309 -134.84 -76.80 -50.51
N ARG A 310 -135.20 -75.63 -51.05
CA ARG A 310 -136.61 -75.29 -51.34
C ARG A 310 -137.19 -76.21 -52.42
N GLN A 311 -136.43 -76.50 -53.48
CA GLN A 311 -136.85 -77.44 -54.52
C GLN A 311 -137.03 -78.86 -53.96
N MET A 312 -136.09 -79.35 -53.15
CA MET A 312 -136.22 -80.66 -52.49
C MET A 312 -137.44 -80.72 -51.57
N ALA A 313 -137.70 -79.69 -50.77
CA ALA A 313 -138.88 -79.63 -49.91
C ALA A 313 -140.20 -79.59 -50.71
N GLN A 314 -140.22 -78.92 -51.87
CA GLN A 314 -141.37 -78.96 -52.78
C GLN A 314 -141.59 -80.35 -53.37
N TYR A 315 -140.52 -81.01 -53.82
CA TYR A 315 -140.58 -82.40 -54.31
C TYR A 315 -141.08 -83.37 -53.23
N GLU A 316 -140.59 -83.26 -52.00
CA GLU A 316 -141.05 -84.07 -50.86
C GLU A 316 -142.53 -83.82 -50.58
N TYR A 317 -142.98 -82.57 -50.57
CA TYR A 317 -144.39 -82.22 -50.38
C TYR A 317 -145.29 -82.78 -51.49
N GLU A 318 -144.88 -82.70 -52.75
CA GLU A 318 -145.63 -83.28 -53.87
C GLU A 318 -145.67 -84.81 -53.84
N ALA A 319 -144.56 -85.45 -53.44
CA ALA A 319 -144.50 -86.90 -53.27
C ALA A 319 -145.43 -87.38 -52.14
N GLU A 320 -145.46 -86.65 -51.02
CA GLU A 320 -146.36 -86.94 -49.89
C GLU A 320 -147.83 -86.75 -50.30
N LYS A 321 -148.15 -85.69 -51.05
CA LYS A 321 -149.49 -85.45 -51.58
C LYS A 321 -149.95 -86.57 -52.52
N LYS A 322 -149.06 -87.07 -53.39
CA LYS A 322 -149.33 -88.24 -54.25
C LYS A 322 -149.55 -89.52 -53.44
N ARG A 323 -148.78 -89.75 -52.38
CA ARG A 323 -148.99 -90.90 -51.46
C ARG A 323 -150.36 -90.82 -50.76
N VAL A 324 -150.75 -89.64 -50.30
CA VAL A 324 -152.07 -89.42 -49.69
C VAL A 324 -153.19 -89.64 -50.71
N GLN A 325 -153.04 -89.19 -51.96
CA GLN A 325 -154.04 -89.47 -53.01
C GLN A 325 -154.14 -90.96 -53.34
N GLN A 326 -153.01 -91.65 -53.52
CA GLN A 326 -152.99 -93.09 -53.79
C GLN A 326 -153.62 -93.89 -52.65
N THR A 327 -153.34 -93.55 -51.39
CA THR A 327 -153.97 -94.20 -50.24
C THR A 327 -155.47 -93.94 -50.17
N LEU A 328 -155.93 -92.74 -50.53
CA LEU A 328 -157.36 -92.41 -50.62
C LEU A 328 -158.06 -93.21 -51.74
N GLU A 329 -157.45 -93.32 -52.92
CA GLU A 329 -157.96 -94.12 -54.04
C GLU A 329 -158.06 -95.62 -53.68
N VAL A 330 -157.03 -96.15 -52.99
CA VAL A 330 -157.05 -97.53 -52.47
C VAL A 330 -158.18 -97.71 -51.44
N GLN A 331 -158.41 -96.74 -50.54
CA GLN A 331 -159.53 -96.83 -49.59
C GLN A 331 -160.90 -96.79 -50.29
N GLN A 332 -161.08 -95.98 -51.33
CA GLN A 332 -162.34 -95.91 -52.08
C GLN A 332 -162.62 -97.19 -52.87
N THR A 333 -161.59 -97.76 -53.50
CA THR A 333 -161.71 -99.05 -54.21
C THR A 333 -162.03 -100.20 -53.26
N LEU A 334 -161.40 -100.25 -52.08
CA LEU A 334 -161.70 -101.24 -51.04
C LEU A 334 -163.15 -101.12 -50.52
N LYS A 335 -163.67 -99.90 -50.31
CA LYS A 335 -165.08 -99.70 -49.94
C LYS A 335 -166.04 -100.22 -51.01
N ARG A 336 -165.76 -99.93 -52.28
CA ARG A 336 -166.57 -100.39 -53.42
C ARG A 336 -166.59 -101.92 -53.54
N GLN A 337 -165.44 -102.56 -53.34
CA GLN A 337 -165.33 -104.02 -53.30
C GLN A 337 -166.08 -104.64 -52.11
N ALA A 338 -166.06 -103.99 -50.95
CA ALA A 338 -166.80 -104.45 -49.77
C ALA A 338 -168.32 -104.41 -49.97
N ASP A 339 -168.84 -103.35 -50.60
CA ASP A 339 -170.28 -103.23 -50.91
C ASP A 339 -170.72 -104.26 -51.97
N GLU A 340 -169.93 -104.45 -53.04
CA GLU A 340 -170.20 -105.47 -54.06
C GLU A 340 -170.14 -106.91 -53.52
N ALA A 341 -169.24 -107.19 -52.57
CA ALA A 341 -169.17 -108.49 -51.90
C ALA A 341 -170.41 -108.76 -51.03
N LYS A 342 -170.91 -107.73 -50.33
CA LYS A 342 -172.13 -107.79 -49.51
C LYS A 342 -173.38 -108.08 -50.34
N GLU A 343 -173.50 -107.48 -51.53
CA GLU A 343 -174.61 -107.78 -52.45
C GLU A 343 -174.53 -109.20 -53.03
N ARG A 344 -173.32 -109.68 -53.34
CA ARG A 344 -173.08 -111.05 -53.80
C ARG A 344 -173.50 -112.08 -52.75
N GLU A 345 -173.14 -111.85 -51.49
CA GLU A 345 -173.46 -112.74 -50.38
C GLU A 345 -174.98 -112.81 -50.10
N ARG A 346 -175.70 -111.68 -50.23
CA ARG A 346 -177.18 -111.68 -50.19
C ARG A 346 -177.81 -112.51 -51.31
N ARG A 347 -177.37 -112.33 -52.56
CA ARG A 347 -177.88 -113.12 -53.70
C ARG A 347 -177.58 -114.62 -53.57
N GLN A 348 -176.43 -114.97 -53.01
CA GLN A 348 -176.03 -116.37 -52.83
C GLN A 348 -176.85 -117.06 -51.72
N LYS A 349 -177.24 -116.32 -50.68
CA LYS A 349 -178.06 -116.83 -49.57
C LYS A 349 -179.51 -117.12 -49.97
N ASP A 350 -180.09 -116.34 -50.90
CA ASP A 350 -181.44 -116.55 -51.41
C ASP A 350 -181.53 -117.69 -52.44
N LEU A 351 -180.41 -118.06 -53.09
CA LEU A 351 -180.31 -119.18 -54.04
C LEU A 351 -179.98 -120.52 -53.37
N SER A 352 -179.53 -120.53 -52.11
CA SER A 352 -178.98 -121.73 -51.44
C SER A 352 -179.93 -122.47 -50.49
N GLN A 353 -181.23 -122.15 -50.44
CA GLN A 353 -182.20 -122.92 -49.65
C GLN A 353 -183.43 -123.32 -50.50
N GLY A 354 -183.37 -124.55 -51.02
CA GLY A 354 -184.43 -125.17 -51.81
C GLY A 354 -185.64 -125.64 -50.98
N LYS A 355 -186.83 -125.56 -51.58
CA LYS A 355 -188.10 -126.12 -51.11
C LYS A 355 -188.16 -127.63 -51.36
N ILE A 356 -188.64 -128.41 -50.39
CA ILE A 356 -188.99 -129.83 -50.57
C ILE A 356 -190.49 -129.93 -50.87
N GLU A 357 -190.84 -130.48 -52.04
CA GLU A 357 -192.22 -130.67 -52.51
C GLU A 357 -192.87 -131.96 -51.97
N LYS A 358 -194.21 -131.95 -51.89
CA LYS A 358 -195.06 -132.97 -51.24
C LYS A 358 -194.98 -134.40 -51.84
N GLY A 359 -194.26 -134.62 -52.94
CA GLY A 359 -194.07 -135.95 -53.54
C GLY A 359 -192.90 -136.78 -52.97
N PHE A 360 -192.02 -136.18 -52.16
CA PHE A 360 -190.77 -136.82 -51.70
C PHE A 360 -190.97 -138.01 -50.75
N PHE A 361 -192.07 -138.07 -50.00
CA PHE A 361 -192.30 -139.11 -48.99
C PHE A 361 -193.02 -140.37 -49.50
N ASN A 362 -193.39 -140.44 -50.78
CA ASN A 362 -194.06 -141.61 -51.37
C ASN A 362 -193.10 -142.65 -51.98
N SER A 363 -191.78 -142.39 -52.01
CA SER A 363 -190.78 -143.23 -52.68
C SER A 363 -189.87 -144.03 -51.74
N PHE A 364 -190.09 -143.98 -50.43
CA PHE A 364 -189.29 -144.77 -49.48
C PHE A 364 -190.05 -146.00 -48.95
N GLY A 365 -189.93 -147.06 -49.77
CA GLY A 365 -189.59 -148.45 -49.41
C GLY A 365 -190.23 -149.01 -48.15
N THR A 366 -191.42 -149.62 -48.17
CA THR A 366 -192.16 -150.33 -49.25
C THR A 366 -191.49 -151.58 -49.85
N SER A 367 -190.45 -152.14 -49.21
CA SER A 367 -190.03 -153.52 -49.46
C SER A 367 -189.49 -154.24 -48.21
N PHE A 368 -190.00 -155.44 -47.96
CA PHE A 368 -189.65 -156.32 -46.84
C PHE A 368 -188.32 -157.06 -47.11
N ARG A 369 -187.34 -156.91 -46.23
CA ARG A 369 -186.20 -157.83 -46.06
C ARG A 369 -185.72 -157.81 -44.62
#